data_AF-A0A3D4TY98-F1
#
_entry.id   AF-A0A3D4TY98-F1
#
_cell.length_a   1.000
_cell.length_b   1.000
_cell.length_c   1.000
_cell.angle_alpha   90.00
_cell.angle_beta   90.00
_cell.angle_gamma   90.00
#
_symmetry.space_group_name_H-M   'P 1'
#
loop_
_entity.id
_entity.type
_entity.pdbx_description
1 polymer ?
#
loop_
_entity_poly.entity_id
_entity_poly.type
_entity_poly.pdbx_seq_one_letter_code
_entity_poly.pdbx_strand_id
1 'polypeptide(L)'
;MRSVLFTFMFFVIIGANGQGIDSNKHRNSSSYINKVKLNTLNGNPLNFYLAHRHVDENAKKFYKGEVDIRNQQILYGILDSLISCNSEVRPFYFFLFNQIVDISDGTFDELVALNCKVFVEKYPCDFFNSFNQSELNINVVKWTMLIGYNLKDKGSFAVFRKTIDDKVKRNCSDVYDLLKSFMMEVRMCLVR
;
A
#
# COMPACT_ATOMS: atom_id res chain seq x y z
N MET A 1 -19.90 -22.66 31.81
CA MET A 1 -19.04 -23.37 30.85
C MET A 1 -19.91 -24.05 29.80
N ARG A 2 -19.97 -23.49 28.58
CA ARG A 2 -20.63 -24.12 27.43
C ARG A 2 -19.63 -24.11 26.28
N SER A 3 -19.10 -25.29 25.98
CA SER A 3 -18.17 -25.53 24.88
C SER A 3 -18.97 -25.57 23.58
N VAL A 4 -18.67 -24.67 22.65
CA VAL A 4 -19.21 -24.70 21.29
C VAL A 4 -18.11 -25.27 20.41
N LEU A 5 -18.28 -26.53 20.01
CA LEU A 5 -17.43 -27.20 19.02
C LEU A 5 -17.79 -26.63 17.63
N PHE A 6 -16.89 -25.85 17.04
CA PHE A 6 -17.01 -25.40 15.66
C PHE A 6 -16.29 -26.40 14.75
N THR A 7 -17.04 -27.27 14.08
CA THR A 7 -16.53 -28.21 13.08
C THR A 7 -16.39 -27.49 11.74
N PHE A 8 -15.15 -27.23 11.31
CA PHE A 8 -14.85 -26.73 9.96
C PHE A 8 -14.95 -27.87 8.94
N MET A 9 -15.95 -27.83 8.06
CA MET A 9 -15.99 -28.66 6.85
C MET A 9 -15.05 -28.06 5.79
N PHE A 10 -14.06 -28.84 5.38
CA PHE A 10 -13.25 -28.59 4.19
C PHE A 10 -14.04 -28.99 2.95
N PHE A 11 -14.32 -28.03 2.05
CA PHE A 11 -14.69 -28.33 0.67
C PHE A 11 -13.43 -28.34 -0.19
N VAL A 12 -13.02 -29.54 -0.61
CA VAL A 12 -12.06 -29.76 -1.69
C VAL A 12 -12.85 -29.71 -3.01
N ILE A 13 -12.55 -28.73 -3.86
CA ILE A 13 -13.00 -28.75 -5.26
C ILE A 13 -11.77 -29.01 -6.13
N ILE A 14 -11.66 -30.25 -6.64
CA ILE A 14 -10.75 -30.60 -7.73
C ILE A 14 -11.49 -30.29 -9.03
N GLY A 15 -11.01 -29.29 -9.75
CA GLY A 15 -11.42 -28.99 -11.12
C GLY A 15 -10.20 -28.95 -12.01
N ALA A 16 -9.85 -30.10 -12.58
CA ALA A 16 -8.93 -30.18 -13.71
C ALA A 16 -9.74 -29.95 -14.99
N ASN A 17 -9.37 -28.95 -15.79
CA ASN A 17 -9.63 -28.92 -17.23
C ASN A 17 -8.53 -28.07 -17.87
N GLY A 18 -7.60 -28.78 -18.51
CA GLY A 18 -6.60 -28.18 -19.38
C GLY A 18 -7.19 -27.90 -20.75
N GLN A 19 -7.07 -26.65 -21.18
CA GLN A 19 -7.07 -26.23 -22.58
C GLN A 19 -6.21 -24.96 -22.66
N GLY A 20 -4.92 -25.15 -22.97
CA GLY A 20 -3.99 -24.05 -23.25
C GLY A 20 -4.03 -23.72 -24.73
N ILE A 21 -4.97 -22.84 -25.09
CA ILE A 21 -5.10 -22.22 -26.40
C ILE A 21 -3.96 -21.22 -26.61
N ASP A 22 -3.25 -21.37 -27.74
CA ASP A 22 -2.37 -20.36 -28.32
C ASP A 22 -3.09 -19.02 -28.37
N SER A 23 -2.57 -18.01 -27.68
CA SER A 23 -3.01 -16.64 -27.89
C SER A 23 -1.88 -15.65 -27.62
N ASN A 24 -1.27 -15.24 -28.72
CA ASN A 24 -0.63 -13.94 -28.91
C ASN A 24 -1.63 -12.84 -28.50
N LYS A 25 -1.71 -12.53 -27.21
CA LYS A 25 -2.57 -11.46 -26.70
C LYS A 25 -1.69 -10.24 -26.48
N HIS A 26 -1.64 -9.39 -27.49
CA HIS A 26 -1.31 -7.97 -27.35
C HIS A 26 -2.06 -7.46 -26.10
N ARG A 27 -1.32 -7.23 -25.01
CA ARG A 27 -1.85 -6.60 -23.80
C ARG A 27 -2.22 -5.18 -24.19
N ASN A 28 -3.49 -4.97 -24.50
CA ASN A 28 -4.11 -3.66 -24.57
C ASN A 28 -3.72 -2.90 -23.31
N SER A 29 -2.95 -1.84 -23.49
CA SER A 29 -2.56 -0.88 -22.46
C SER A 29 -3.83 -0.20 -21.95
N SER A 30 -4.48 -0.81 -20.96
CA SER A 30 -5.54 -0.14 -20.21
C SER A 30 -4.92 1.07 -19.53
N SER A 31 -5.22 2.27 -20.04
CA SER A 31 -5.03 3.51 -19.29
C SER A 31 -5.66 3.31 -17.91
N TYR A 32 -4.82 3.29 -16.88
CA TYR A 32 -5.28 3.25 -15.49
C TYR A 32 -5.92 4.60 -15.18
N ILE A 33 -7.20 4.73 -15.51
CA ILE A 33 -8.01 5.85 -15.03
C ILE A 33 -8.18 5.64 -13.53
N ASN A 34 -7.72 6.60 -12.73
CA ASN A 34 -7.90 6.58 -11.29
C ASN A 34 -9.41 6.57 -10.99
N LYS A 35 -9.95 5.39 -10.63
CA LYS A 35 -11.41 5.16 -10.55
C LYS A 35 -12.03 5.82 -9.31
N VAL A 36 -11.21 6.26 -8.36
CA VAL A 36 -11.66 6.84 -7.10
C VAL A 36 -11.91 8.33 -7.28
N LYS A 37 -13.20 8.72 -7.34
CA LYS A 37 -13.60 10.13 -7.22
C LYS A 37 -13.53 10.53 -5.75
N LEU A 38 -12.40 11.14 -5.38
CA LEU A 38 -12.12 11.59 -4.02
C LEU A 38 -12.38 13.10 -3.92
N ASN A 39 -13.32 13.51 -3.07
CA ASN A 39 -13.65 14.94 -2.91
C ASN A 39 -12.69 15.64 -1.94
N THR A 40 -12.32 14.92 -0.87
CA THR A 40 -11.46 15.44 0.21
C THR A 40 -10.43 14.39 0.61
N LEU A 41 -9.20 14.84 0.84
CA LEU A 41 -8.09 14.03 1.32
C LEU A 41 -7.52 14.69 2.56
N ASN A 42 -7.47 13.97 3.68
CA ASN A 42 -6.97 14.49 4.95
C ASN A 42 -7.56 15.88 5.33
N GLY A 43 -8.88 16.04 5.16
CA GLY A 43 -9.61 17.27 5.46
C GLY A 43 -9.50 18.38 4.41
N ASN A 44 -8.66 18.25 3.39
CA ASN A 44 -8.50 19.25 2.34
C ASN A 44 -9.23 18.84 1.05
N PRO A 45 -9.83 19.78 0.29
CA PRO A 45 -10.41 19.47 -1.00
C PRO A 45 -9.31 19.02 -1.97
N LEU A 46 -9.60 18.09 -2.86
CA LEU A 46 -8.58 17.57 -3.78
C LEU A 46 -7.90 18.66 -4.62
N ASN A 47 -8.65 19.70 -5.03
CA ASN A 47 -8.10 20.84 -5.77
C ASN A 47 -6.97 21.58 -5.03
N PHE A 48 -6.93 21.52 -3.69
CA PHE A 48 -5.81 22.03 -2.91
C PHE A 48 -4.49 21.40 -3.38
N TYR A 49 -4.45 20.07 -3.48
CA TYR A 49 -3.27 19.33 -3.90
C TYR A 49 -2.95 19.53 -5.39
N LEU A 50 -3.98 19.52 -6.25
CA LEU A 50 -3.79 19.70 -7.69
C LEU A 50 -3.26 21.09 -8.05
N ALA A 51 -3.60 22.12 -7.27
CA ALA A 51 -3.09 23.48 -7.43
C ALA A 51 -1.76 23.73 -6.65
N HIS A 52 -1.32 22.78 -5.83
CA HIS A 52 -0.19 23.00 -4.92
C HIS A 52 1.15 23.05 -5.68
N ARG A 53 1.96 24.08 -5.41
CA ARG A 53 3.25 24.32 -6.10
C ARG A 53 4.30 23.23 -5.86
N HIS A 54 4.19 22.50 -4.75
CA HIS A 54 5.10 21.41 -4.38
C HIS A 54 4.60 20.03 -4.82
N VAL A 55 3.45 19.96 -5.50
CA VAL A 55 3.00 18.72 -6.14
C VAL A 55 3.54 18.68 -7.55
N ASP A 56 4.30 17.64 -7.86
CA ASP A 56 4.92 17.41 -9.16
C ASP A 56 3.87 17.26 -10.28
N GLU A 57 4.17 17.79 -11.46
CA GLU A 57 3.23 17.75 -12.58
C GLU A 57 2.97 16.32 -13.06
N ASN A 58 3.96 15.42 -13.01
CA ASN A 58 3.72 14.02 -13.38
C ASN A 58 2.86 13.30 -12.34
N ALA A 59 2.96 13.65 -11.06
CA ALA A 59 2.04 13.13 -10.04
C ALA A 59 0.59 13.57 -10.31
N LYS A 60 0.38 14.83 -10.75
CA LYS A 60 -0.96 15.31 -11.18
C LYS A 60 -1.45 14.59 -12.43
N LYS A 61 -0.58 14.36 -13.41
CA LYS A 61 -0.91 13.59 -14.62
C LYS A 61 -1.25 12.15 -14.27
N PHE A 62 -0.51 11.53 -13.35
CA PHE A 62 -0.78 10.17 -12.88
C PHE A 62 -2.13 10.11 -12.18
N TYR A 63 -2.43 11.07 -11.31
CA TYR A 63 -3.75 11.21 -10.69
C TYR A 63 -4.88 11.23 -11.74
N LYS A 64 -4.70 11.98 -12.84
CA LYS A 64 -5.68 12.11 -13.93
C LYS A 64 -5.72 10.89 -14.88
N GLY A 65 -4.84 9.91 -14.71
CA GLY A 65 -4.73 8.75 -15.60
C GLY A 65 -4.09 9.05 -16.97
N GLU A 66 -3.39 10.18 -17.08
CA GLU A 66 -2.71 10.62 -18.31
C GLU A 66 -1.37 9.90 -18.54
N VAL A 67 -0.81 9.30 -17.49
CA VAL A 67 0.49 8.62 -17.46
C VAL A 67 0.42 7.39 -16.55
N ASP A 68 1.36 6.46 -16.72
CA ASP A 68 1.38 5.15 -16.04
C ASP A 68 2.71 4.92 -15.30
N ILE A 69 2.69 4.08 -14.25
CA ILE A 69 3.85 3.70 -13.43
C ILE A 69 4.94 2.97 -14.22
N ARG A 70 4.62 2.45 -15.42
CA ARG A 70 5.63 1.93 -16.36
C ARG A 70 6.66 3.00 -16.76
N ASN A 71 6.29 4.28 -16.68
CA ASN A 71 7.26 5.36 -16.70
C ASN A 71 7.94 5.45 -15.32
N GLN A 72 9.13 4.86 -15.23
CA GLN A 72 9.92 4.79 -14.01
C GLN A 72 10.17 6.17 -13.39
N GLN A 73 10.35 7.22 -14.20
CA GLN A 73 10.57 8.59 -13.69
C GLN A 73 9.40 9.08 -12.83
N ILE A 74 8.17 8.71 -13.20
CA ILE A 74 6.95 9.09 -12.47
C ILE A 74 6.86 8.32 -11.16
N LEU A 75 7.12 7.01 -11.21
CA LEU A 75 7.17 6.17 -10.02
C LEU A 75 8.20 6.72 -9.03
N TYR A 76 9.44 6.95 -9.46
CA TYR A 76 10.49 7.52 -8.60
C TYR A 76 10.11 8.89 -8.04
N GLY A 77 9.54 9.79 -8.85
CA GLY A 77 9.10 11.11 -8.37
C GLY A 77 8.01 11.04 -7.29
N ILE A 78 7.05 10.12 -7.43
CA ILE A 78 6.02 9.87 -6.41
C ILE A 78 6.65 9.30 -5.13
N LEU A 79 7.55 8.32 -5.27
CA LEU A 79 8.23 7.67 -4.14
C LEU A 79 9.09 8.66 -3.36
N ASP A 80 9.90 9.47 -4.04
CA ASP A 80 10.75 10.49 -3.42
C ASP A 80 9.92 11.52 -2.66
N SER A 81 8.81 11.96 -3.25
CA SER A 81 7.92 12.95 -2.65
C SER A 81 7.14 12.38 -1.46
N LEU A 82 6.72 11.11 -1.54
CA LEU A 82 6.07 10.38 -0.45
C LEU A 82 6.94 10.35 0.80
N ILE A 83 8.24 10.07 0.63
CA ILE A 83 9.19 9.99 1.74
C ILE A 83 9.79 11.36 2.11
N SER A 84 9.39 12.44 1.44
CA SER A 84 9.90 13.78 1.71
C SER A 84 9.38 14.37 3.03
N CYS A 85 10.07 15.37 3.55
CA CYS A 85 9.67 16.07 4.77
C CYS A 85 8.45 16.99 4.60
N ASN A 86 7.91 17.13 3.38
CA ASN A 86 6.77 18.00 3.14
C ASN A 86 5.45 17.30 3.54
N SER A 87 5.03 17.49 4.80
CA SER A 87 3.80 16.91 5.35
C SER A 87 2.52 17.48 4.75
N GLU A 88 2.56 18.66 4.12
CA GLU A 88 1.39 19.30 3.52
C GLU A 88 0.90 18.52 2.29
N VAL A 89 1.82 18.05 1.45
CA VAL A 89 1.50 17.30 0.22
C VAL A 89 1.61 15.79 0.37
N ARG A 90 2.23 15.29 1.45
CA ARG A 90 2.38 13.85 1.71
C ARG A 90 1.07 13.07 1.63
N PRO A 91 -0.09 13.55 2.14
CA PRO A 91 -1.36 12.83 1.99
C PRO A 91 -1.68 12.51 0.53
N PHE A 92 -1.44 13.45 -0.39
CA PHE A 92 -1.65 13.24 -1.82
C PHE A 92 -0.72 12.18 -2.39
N TYR A 93 0.58 12.25 -2.07
CA TYR A 93 1.52 11.22 -2.51
C TYR A 93 1.25 9.85 -1.88
N PHE A 94 0.77 9.81 -0.64
CA PHE A 94 0.33 8.56 0.00
C PHE A 94 -0.89 7.97 -0.71
N PHE A 95 -1.87 8.80 -1.06
CA PHE A 95 -3.00 8.37 -1.87
C PHE A 95 -2.55 7.77 -3.21
N LEU A 96 -1.68 8.47 -3.95
CA LEU A 96 -1.14 7.96 -5.22
C LEU A 96 -0.38 6.65 -5.00
N PHE A 97 0.49 6.60 -3.99
CA PHE A 97 1.27 5.42 -3.70
C PHE A 97 0.40 4.23 -3.27
N ASN A 98 -0.70 4.45 -2.55
CA ASN A 98 -1.65 3.38 -2.24
C ASN A 98 -2.26 2.77 -3.52
N GLN A 99 -2.59 3.60 -4.52
CA GLN A 99 -3.02 3.11 -5.83
C GLN A 99 -1.91 2.32 -6.54
N ILE A 100 -0.65 2.77 -6.44
CA ILE A 100 0.51 2.05 -7.00
C ILE A 100 0.66 0.68 -6.35
N VAL A 101 0.53 0.59 -5.02
CA VAL A 101 0.54 -0.68 -4.30
C VAL A 101 -0.54 -1.60 -4.83
N ASP A 102 -1.76 -1.11 -5.04
CA ASP A 102 -2.86 -1.94 -5.56
C ASP A 102 -2.60 -2.51 -6.95
N ILE A 103 -1.96 -1.75 -7.84
CA ILE A 103 -1.69 -2.17 -9.21
C ILE A 103 -0.31 -2.80 -9.42
N SER A 104 0.58 -2.77 -8.42
CA SER A 104 1.93 -3.33 -8.58
C SER A 104 1.86 -4.82 -8.87
N ASP A 105 2.60 -5.26 -9.88
CA ASP A 105 2.81 -6.68 -10.15
C ASP A 105 4.24 -6.91 -10.66
N GLY A 106 4.82 -8.05 -10.27
CA GLY A 106 6.07 -8.57 -10.80
C GLY A 106 7.21 -7.55 -10.83
N THR A 107 7.43 -6.92 -11.98
CA THR A 107 8.55 -6.02 -12.29
C THR A 107 8.73 -4.87 -11.30
N PHE A 108 7.66 -4.38 -10.67
CA PHE A 108 7.75 -3.25 -9.73
C PHE A 108 7.64 -3.66 -8.25
N ASP A 109 7.33 -4.93 -7.95
CA ASP A 109 7.01 -5.35 -6.59
C ASP A 109 8.18 -5.16 -5.62
N GLU A 110 9.42 -5.35 -6.05
CA GLU A 110 10.58 -5.13 -5.17
C GLU A 110 10.74 -3.66 -4.76
N LEU A 111 10.61 -2.74 -5.73
CA LEU A 111 10.72 -1.31 -5.48
C LEU A 111 9.54 -0.81 -4.63
N VAL A 112 8.32 -1.26 -4.95
CA VAL A 112 7.12 -0.90 -4.19
C VAL A 112 7.21 -1.47 -2.77
N ALA A 113 7.63 -2.72 -2.61
CA ALA A 113 7.81 -3.37 -1.30
C ALA A 113 8.82 -2.65 -0.40
N LEU A 114 9.96 -2.23 -0.96
CA LEU A 114 10.93 -1.42 -0.23
C LEU A 114 10.29 -0.12 0.27
N ASN A 115 9.51 0.56 -0.58
CA ASN A 115 8.90 1.84 -0.22
C ASN A 115 7.72 1.69 0.75
N CYS A 116 6.97 0.59 0.70
CA CYS A 116 6.00 0.25 1.74
C CYS A 116 6.68 0.16 3.10
N LYS A 117 7.78 -0.60 3.20
CA LYS A 117 8.56 -0.73 4.44
C LYS A 117 9.07 0.64 4.91
N VAL A 118 9.75 1.39 4.04
CA VAL A 118 10.35 2.69 4.36
C VAL A 118 9.28 3.68 4.83
N PHE A 119 8.12 3.73 4.18
CA PHE A 119 7.04 4.64 4.56
C PHE A 119 6.53 4.34 5.97
N VAL A 120 6.21 3.07 6.28
CA VAL A 120 5.73 2.67 7.61
C VAL A 120 6.81 2.90 8.67
N GLU A 121 8.09 2.65 8.37
CA GLU A 121 9.18 2.96 9.28
C GLU A 121 9.31 4.46 9.54
N LYS A 122 9.17 5.31 8.52
CA LYS A 122 9.39 6.76 8.63
C LYS A 122 8.20 7.49 9.23
N TYR A 123 6.99 7.16 8.82
CA TYR A 123 5.74 7.85 9.16
C TYR A 123 4.66 6.87 9.67
N PRO A 124 4.93 6.11 10.75
CA PRO A 124 3.99 5.10 11.22
C PRO A 124 2.65 5.71 11.68
N CYS A 125 2.67 6.88 12.31
CA CYS A 125 1.44 7.56 12.74
C CYS A 125 0.58 7.97 11.54
N ASP A 126 1.16 8.59 10.52
CA ASP A 126 0.45 8.96 9.29
C ASP A 126 -0.14 7.71 8.63
N PHE A 127 0.64 6.62 8.56
CA PHE A 127 0.19 5.35 8.00
C PHE A 127 -1.00 4.78 8.76
N PHE A 128 -0.93 4.61 10.08
CA PHE A 128 -2.03 3.99 10.82
C PHE A 128 -3.26 4.90 10.96
N ASN A 129 -3.08 6.22 11.05
CA ASN A 129 -4.20 7.18 11.04
C ASN A 129 -4.98 7.15 9.72
N SER A 130 -4.32 6.79 8.62
CA SER A 130 -4.95 6.70 7.31
C SER A 130 -5.99 5.57 7.21
N PHE A 131 -5.97 4.58 8.12
CA PHE A 131 -6.98 3.52 8.18
C PHE A 131 -8.38 4.05 8.57
N ASN A 132 -8.43 5.23 9.20
CA ASN A 132 -9.68 5.91 9.53
C ASN A 132 -10.25 6.72 8.34
N GLN A 133 -9.55 6.79 7.21
CA GLN A 133 -9.96 7.50 6.00
C GLN A 133 -10.49 6.49 4.97
N SER A 134 -11.79 6.23 5.02
CA SER A 134 -12.45 5.21 4.18
C SER A 134 -12.22 5.42 2.67
N GLU A 135 -12.00 6.66 2.26
CA GLU A 135 -11.78 7.07 0.87
C GLU A 135 -10.44 6.57 0.31
N LEU A 136 -9.47 6.25 1.17
CA LEU A 136 -8.17 5.75 0.74
C LEU A 136 -8.24 4.28 0.31
N ASN A 137 -9.20 3.50 0.82
CA ASN A 137 -9.37 2.08 0.54
C ASN A 137 -8.03 1.31 0.56
N ILE A 138 -7.34 1.33 1.70
CA ILE A 138 -6.02 0.74 1.84
C ILE A 138 -6.11 -0.79 1.77
N ASN A 139 -5.43 -1.38 0.80
CA ASN A 139 -5.32 -2.83 0.67
C ASN A 139 -4.29 -3.39 1.65
N VAL A 140 -4.72 -3.57 2.91
CA VAL A 140 -3.87 -4.00 4.02
C VAL A 140 -3.16 -5.32 3.72
N VAL A 141 -3.84 -6.24 3.04
CA VAL A 141 -3.26 -7.55 2.65
C VAL A 141 -2.09 -7.34 1.70
N LYS A 142 -2.22 -6.49 0.68
CA LYS A 142 -1.13 -6.25 -0.27
C LYS A 142 0.03 -5.49 0.36
N TRP A 143 -0.26 -4.48 1.19
CA TRP A 143 0.76 -3.79 1.98
C TRP A 143 1.56 -4.73 2.87
N THR A 144 0.88 -5.58 3.66
CA THR A 144 1.54 -6.52 4.57
C THR A 144 2.32 -7.61 3.82
N MET A 145 1.80 -8.09 2.70
CA MET A 145 2.50 -9.02 1.80
C MET A 145 3.80 -8.42 1.26
N LEU A 146 3.76 -7.21 0.72
CA LEU A 146 4.93 -6.53 0.16
C LEU A 146 5.98 -6.23 1.23
N ILE A 147 5.55 -5.78 2.42
CA ILE A 147 6.48 -5.58 3.55
C ILE A 147 7.10 -6.91 3.99
N GLY A 148 6.29 -7.97 4.11
CA GLY A 148 6.77 -9.31 4.44
C GLY A 148 7.81 -9.82 3.43
N TYR A 149 7.53 -9.64 2.13
CA TYR A 149 8.44 -9.95 1.03
C TYR A 149 9.78 -9.19 1.17
N ASN A 150 9.75 -7.91 1.52
CA ASN A 150 10.97 -7.12 1.70
C ASN A 150 11.80 -7.54 2.93
N LEU A 151 11.15 -7.93 4.02
CA LEU A 151 11.81 -8.28 5.28
C LEU A 151 12.54 -9.63 5.24
N LYS A 152 12.10 -10.59 4.42
CA LYS A 152 12.74 -11.91 4.18
C LYS A 152 12.84 -12.87 5.39
N ASP A 153 13.03 -12.40 6.62
CA ASP A 153 13.27 -13.26 7.77
C ASP A 153 12.74 -12.66 9.10
N LYS A 154 12.74 -13.50 10.14
CA LYS A 154 12.24 -13.15 11.49
C LYS A 154 13.09 -12.10 12.20
N GLY A 155 14.40 -12.07 11.95
CA GLY A 155 15.32 -11.09 12.54
C GLY A 155 15.07 -9.69 11.97
N SER A 156 15.01 -9.59 10.65
CA SER A 156 14.64 -8.36 9.94
C SER A 156 13.26 -7.84 10.38
N PHE A 157 12.28 -8.73 10.54
CA PHE A 157 10.98 -8.38 11.11
C PHE A 157 11.05 -7.85 12.55
N ALA A 158 11.86 -8.47 13.42
CA ALA A 158 12.00 -8.02 14.80
C ALA A 158 12.56 -6.59 14.88
N VAL A 159 13.53 -6.26 14.03
CA VAL A 159 14.09 -4.90 13.92
C VAL A 159 13.01 -3.92 13.44
N PHE A 160 12.35 -4.22 12.31
CA PHE A 160 11.26 -3.41 11.76
C PHE A 160 10.15 -3.14 12.78
N ARG A 161 9.67 -4.19 13.45
CA ARG A 161 8.63 -4.09 14.48
C ARG A 161 9.06 -3.19 15.62
N LYS A 162 10.29 -3.36 16.14
CA LYS A 162 10.81 -2.54 17.24
C LYS A 162 10.86 -1.06 16.85
N THR A 163 11.40 -0.75 15.67
CA THR A 163 11.50 0.62 15.16
C THR A 163 10.14 1.33 15.11
N ILE A 164 9.10 0.63 14.67
CA ILE A 164 7.75 1.19 14.57
C ILE A 164 7.07 1.27 15.93
N ASP A 165 7.17 0.23 16.76
CA ASP A 165 6.59 0.18 18.11
C ASP A 165 7.08 1.36 18.97
N ASP A 166 8.39 1.66 18.93
CA ASP A 166 8.98 2.78 19.66
C ASP A 166 8.47 4.16 19.18
N LYS A 167 8.14 4.30 17.89
CA LYS A 167 7.61 5.56 17.34
C LYS A 167 6.13 5.72 17.64
N VAL A 168 5.33 4.67 17.49
CA VAL A 168 3.88 4.70 17.76
C VAL A 168 3.63 4.96 19.24
N LYS A 169 4.30 4.25 20.15
CA LYS A 169 4.15 4.48 21.60
C LYS A 169 4.44 5.91 22.04
N ARG A 170 5.40 6.57 21.38
CA ARG A 170 5.81 7.95 21.72
C ARG A 170 4.90 9.00 21.12
N ASN A 171 4.46 8.81 19.88
CA ASN A 171 3.88 9.90 19.08
C ASN A 171 2.38 9.74 18.78
N CYS A 172 1.84 8.51 18.85
CA CYS A 172 0.45 8.20 18.50
C CYS A 172 0.01 6.89 19.17
N SER A 173 -0.13 6.89 20.50
CA SER A 173 -0.47 5.68 21.24
C SER A 173 -1.89 5.17 20.99
N ASP A 174 -2.76 6.02 20.45
CA ASP A 174 -4.14 5.73 20.06
C ASP A 174 -4.25 4.68 18.93
N VAL A 175 -3.25 4.59 18.05
CA VAL A 175 -3.22 3.59 16.97
C VAL A 175 -2.49 2.28 17.34
N TYR A 176 -2.18 2.07 18.61
CA TYR A 176 -1.35 0.94 19.03
C TYR A 176 -1.98 -0.44 18.76
N ASP A 177 -3.30 -0.55 18.85
CA ASP A 177 -3.99 -1.82 18.54
C ASP A 177 -4.07 -2.12 17.04
N LEU A 178 -4.14 -1.08 16.19
CA LEU A 178 -3.98 -1.22 14.74
C LEU A 178 -2.58 -1.73 14.41
N LEU A 179 -1.55 -1.16 15.03
CA LEU A 179 -0.17 -1.62 14.88
C LEU A 179 -0.03 -3.10 15.24
N LYS A 180 -0.58 -3.57 16.38
CA LYS A 180 -0.48 -4.99 16.76
C LYS A 180 -1.08 -5.91 15.70
N SER A 181 -2.27 -5.57 15.21
CA SER A 181 -2.99 -6.35 14.20
C SER A 181 -2.21 -6.39 12.89
N PHE A 182 -1.72 -5.23 12.45
CA PHE A 182 -0.88 -5.11 11.25
C PHE A 182 0.42 -5.92 11.35
N MET A 183 1.10 -5.89 12.50
CA MET A 183 2.34 -6.66 12.71
C MET A 183 2.12 -8.17 12.71
N MET A 184 0.93 -8.63 13.13
CA MET A 184 0.57 -10.05 13.02
C MET A 184 0.42 -10.46 11.55
N GLU A 185 -0.25 -9.64 10.73
CA GLU A 185 -0.36 -9.88 9.29
C GLU A 185 1.00 -9.88 8.59
N VAL A 186 1.84 -8.87 8.83
CA VAL A 186 3.22 -8.83 8.28
C VAL A 186 3.99 -10.09 8.66
N ARG A 187 3.87 -10.54 9.92
CA ARG A 187 4.55 -11.76 10.40
C ARG A 187 4.10 -13.01 9.64
N MET A 188 2.81 -13.12 9.32
CA MET A 188 2.27 -14.25 8.54
C MET A 188 2.75 -14.24 7.08
N CYS A 189 3.19 -13.08 6.59
CA CYS A 189 3.77 -12.91 5.25
C CYS A 189 5.30 -13.06 5.21
N LEU A 190 5.97 -13.33 6.34
CA LEU A 190 7.41 -13.62 6.35
C LEU A 190 7.67 -14.99 5.71
N VAL A 191 7.89 -14.97 4.40
CA VAL A 191 8.25 -16.09 3.53
C VAL A 191 7.33 -17.29 3.71
N ARG A 192 6.27 -17.30 2.88
CA ARG A 192 5.70 -18.53 2.33
C ARG A 192 6.56 -19.01 1.16
#